data_AF-A0A0M8T6S5-F1
#
_entry.id   AF-A0A0M8T6S5-F1
#
_cell.length_a   1.000
_cell.length_b   1.000
_cell.length_c   1.000
_cell.angle_alpha   90.00
_cell.angle_beta   90.00
_cell.angle_gamma   90.00
#
_symmetry.space_group_name_H-M   'P 1'
#
loop_
_entity.id
_entity.type
_entity.pdbx_description
1 polymer ?
#
loop_
_entity_poly.entity_id
_entity_poly.type
_entity_poly.pdbx_seq_one_letter_code
_entity_poly.pdbx_strand_id
1 'polypeptide(L)' 'KGQIFVKGEVIKTVPESKIVETLIDEAMKIAERMERDGVASGRPDVAVR' A
#
# COMPACT_ATOMS: atom_id res chain seq x y z
N LYS A 1 -9.20 2.55 -12.82
CA LYS A 1 -9.03 1.45 -11.82
C LYS A 1 -7.58 1.47 -11.37
N GLY A 2 -7.30 1.53 -10.07
CA GLY A 2 -5.93 1.64 -9.55
C GLY A 2 -5.34 0.28 -9.21
N GLN A 3 -4.04 0.13 -9.37
CA GLN A 3 -3.27 -1.02 -8.87
C GLN A 3 -2.38 -0.56 -7.72
N ILE A 4 -2.34 -1.35 -6.65
CA ILE A 4 -1.51 -1.09 -5.48
C ILE A 4 -0.27 -1.96 -5.56
N PHE A 5 0.89 -1.33 -5.41
CA PHE A 5 2.20 -1.96 -5.42
C PHE A 5 2.85 -1.82 -4.04
N VAL A 6 3.43 -2.91 -3.53
CA VAL A 6 4.28 -2.86 -2.35
C VAL A 6 5.55 -3.63 -2.69
N LYS A 7 6.71 -3.00 -2.50
CA LYS A 7 8.02 -3.56 -2.87
C LYS A 7 8.13 -4.03 -4.34
N GLY A 8 7.37 -3.41 -5.25
CA GLY A 8 7.40 -3.74 -6.69
C GLY A 8 6.46 -4.87 -7.13
N GLU A 9 5.71 -5.48 -6.20
CA GLU A 9 4.73 -6.52 -6.53
C GLU A 9 3.29 -5.97 -6.50
N VAL A 10 2.47 -6.39 -7.47
CA VAL A 10 1.03 -6.05 -7.50
C VAL A 10 0.32 -6.83 -6.41
N ILE A 11 -0.20 -6.12 -5.41
CA ILE A 11 -0.90 -6.76 -4.30
C ILE A 11 -2.42 -6.76 -4.53
N LYS A 12 -2.97 -5.67 -5.08
CA LYS A 12 -4.42 -5.54 -5.21
C LYS A 12 -4.82 -4.58 -6.31
N THR A 13 -5.91 -4.90 -7.00
CA THR A 13 -6.60 -3.97 -7.89
C THR A 13 -7.84 -3.43 -7.18
N VAL A 14 -8.00 -2.11 -7.17
CA VAL A 14 -9.11 -1.43 -6.50
C VAL A 14 -9.82 -0.44 -7.43
N PRO A 15 -11.12 -0.20 -7.24
CA PRO A 15 -11.82 0.88 -7.91
C PRO A 15 -11.25 2.23 -7.45
N GLU A 16 -11.37 3.25 -8.31
CA GLU A 16 -10.73 4.56 -8.11
C GLU A 16 -11.15 5.25 -6.82
N SER A 17 -12.44 5.14 -6.48
CA SER A 17 -13.02 5.67 -5.24
C SER A 17 -12.44 5.05 -3.96
N LYS A 18 -11.83 3.86 -4.06
CA LYS A 18 -11.24 3.14 -2.92
C LYS A 18 -9.72 3.17 -2.89
N ILE A 19 -9.07 3.85 -3.84
CA ILE A 19 -7.60 3.92 -3.90
C ILE A 19 -7.09 4.56 -2.60
N VAL A 20 -7.59 5.74 -2.24
CA VAL A 20 -7.10 6.49 -1.08
C VAL A 20 -7.34 5.75 0.24
N GLU A 21 -8.56 5.25 0.44
CA GLU A 21 -8.94 4.47 1.64
C GLU A 21 -8.06 3.22 1.78
N THR A 22 -7.91 2.44 0.70
CA THR A 22 -7.10 1.21 0.73
C THR A 22 -5.62 1.52 0.96
N LEU A 23 -5.10 2.64 0.43
CA LEU A 23 -3.72 3.04 0.67
C LEU A 23 -3.46 3.40 2.12
N ILE A 24 -4.37 4.14 2.76
CA ILE A 24 -4.24 4.52 4.17
C ILE A 24 -4.28 3.27 5.06
N ASP A 25 -5.22 2.35 4.81
CA ASP A 25 -5.33 1.10 5.56
C ASP A 25 -4.08 0.22 5.41
N GLU A 26 -3.59 0.05 4.18
CA GLU A 26 -2.41 -0.77 3.93
C GLU A 26 -1.14 -0.10 4.47
N ALA A 27 -1.03 1.23 4.42
CA ALA A 27 0.07 1.96 5.05
C ALA A 27 0.08 1.77 6.57
N MET A 28 -1.08 1.81 7.23
CA MET A 28 -1.20 1.55 8.67
C MET A 28 -0.82 0.10 9.03
N LYS A 29 -1.33 -0.89 8.28
CA LYS A 29 -0.94 -2.30 8.47
C LYS A 29 0.55 -2.52 8.27
N ILE A 30 1.13 -1.90 7.24
CA ILE A 30 2.56 -2.00 6.96
C ILE A 30 3.34 -1.36 8.10
N ALA A 31 2.96 -0.17 8.56
CA ALA A 31 3.60 0.49 9.69
C ALA A 31 3.54 -0.37 10.97
N GLU A 32 2.39 -0.92 11.31
CA GLU A 32 2.21 -1.78 12.49
C GLU A 32 3.03 -3.08 12.37
N ARG A 33 3.04 -3.70 11.19
CA ARG A 33 3.84 -4.91 10.93
C ARG A 33 5.33 -4.61 10.98
N MET A 34 5.74 -3.45 10.49
CA MET A 34 7.13 -3.01 10.43
C MET A 34 7.67 -2.57 11.79
N GLU A 35 6.82 -1.99 12.64
CA GLU A 35 7.11 -1.72 14.04
C GLU A 35 7.29 -3.03 14.83
N ARG A 36 6.46 -4.04 14.56
CA ARG A 36 6.66 -5.39 15.12
C ARG A 36 7.93 -6.08 14.61
N ASP A 37 8.25 -5.92 13.33
CA ASP A 37 9.37 -6.61 12.68
C ASP A 37 10.71 -5.83 12.77
N GLY A 38 10.71 -4.61 13.32
CA GLY A 38 11.92 -3.77 13.47
C GLY A 38 12.52 -3.25 12.17
N VAL A 39 11.75 -3.18 11.07
CA VAL A 39 12.23 -2.81 9.73
C VAL A 39 11.68 -1.44 9.32
N ALA A 40 12.50 -0.54 8.79
CA ALA A 40 12.08 0.82 8.40
C ALA A 40 11.10 0.83 7.21
N SER A 41 10.03 1.63 7.28
CA SER A 41 8.93 1.63 6.31
C SER A 41 9.33 2.04 4.90
N GLY A 42 9.03 1.18 3.92
CA GLY A 42 9.13 1.51 2.49
C GLY A 42 7.93 2.34 2.06
N ARG A 43 8.15 3.40 1.27
CA ARG A 43 7.06 4.25 0.78
C ARG A 43 6.21 3.47 -0.25
N PRO A 44 4.87 3.52 -0.16
CA PRO A 44 4.01 2.96 -1.18
C PRO A 44 4.05 3.83 -2.45
N ASP A 45 4.22 3.17 -3.61
CA ASP A 45 4.21 3.81 -4.93
C ASP A 45 2.92 3.45 -5.69
N VAL A 46 2.32 4.45 -6.34
CA VAL A 46 1.02 4.30 -7.02
C VAL A 46 1.15 4.78 -8.46
N ALA A 47 0.83 3.89 -9.41
CA ALA A 47 0.73 4.23 -10.83
C ALA A 47 -0.75 4.25 -11.25
N VAL A 48 -1.24 5.42 -11.67
CA VAL A 48 -2.55 5.57 -12.34
C VAL A 48 -2.28 5.54 -13.83
N ARG A 49 -2.81 4.52 -14.52
CA ARG A 49 -2.83 4.42 -15.98
C ARG A 49 -4.25 4.64 -16.48
#